data_AF-A0A954Q7X3-F1
#
_entry.id   AF-A0A954Q7X3-F1
#
_cell.length_a   1.000
_cell.length_b   1.000
_cell.length_c   1.000
_cell.angle_alpha   90.00
_cell.angle_beta   90.00
_cell.angle_gamma   90.00
#
_symmetry.space_group_name_H-M   'P 1'
#
loop_
_entity.id
_entity.type
_entity.pdbx_description
1 polymer ?
#
loop_
_entity_poly.entity_id
_entity_poly.type
_entity_poly.pdbx_seq_one_letter_code
_entity_poly.pdbx_strand_id
1 'polypeptide(L)'
;MELEWVTNELASCCHAADGIARGLPLADSRLGEPFADAAQSLRKEISLLQVPARPFWSNLLANSHQTDDRQSLVRNTLRKTIGIEATSEEKVNALGHRLRDIEMAARQALPQMLDDLAHRVRPLQEQWEARGPGLLHAIGRLTDERLLADRATVVAVHPAFGGGGSASLATNAVRIEALLTNVVDGLPEVVRLGWLLAQLNHELPVFSDRVHGSRLPLIAQLAMLPATLQASESVELSQLTPFTIEAALPAWQIEIAADKDIAATLLDWWNTYLDTKPAWGIALAALDQMVGD
;
A
#
# COMPACT_ATOMS: atom_id res chain seq x y z
N MET A 1 18.29 -0.95 5.39
CA MET A 1 17.06 -0.20 5.63
C MET A 1 16.70 -0.28 7.10
N GLU A 2 16.56 0.86 7.76
CA GLU A 2 16.04 1.01 9.12
C GLU A 2 14.51 1.19 9.07
N LEU A 3 13.77 0.45 9.91
CA LEU A 3 12.31 0.51 9.94
C LEU A 3 11.79 1.13 11.23
N GLU A 4 10.95 2.14 11.10
CA GLU A 4 10.14 2.68 12.19
C GLU A 4 8.74 2.07 12.13
N TRP A 5 8.35 1.34 13.17
CA TRP A 5 7.04 0.70 13.23
C TRP A 5 6.07 1.55 14.02
N VAL A 6 4.93 1.88 13.41
CA VAL A 6 3.88 2.67 14.05
C VAL A 6 2.52 2.00 13.89
N THR A 7 1.70 2.13 14.92
CA THR A 7 0.27 1.80 14.89
C THR A 7 -0.51 3.10 15.07
N ASN A 8 -1.49 3.36 14.21
CA ASN A 8 -2.32 4.56 14.32
C ASN A 8 -3.78 4.23 14.02
N GLU A 9 -4.66 4.69 14.92
CA GLU A 9 -6.11 4.45 14.85
C GLU A 9 -6.74 5.16 13.65
N LEU A 10 -6.40 6.44 13.44
CA LEU A 10 -6.90 7.21 12.31
C LEU A 10 -6.41 6.61 10.99
N ALA A 11 -5.14 6.17 10.91
CA ALA A 11 -4.62 5.46 9.75
C ALA A 11 -5.41 4.16 9.45
N SER A 12 -5.79 3.41 10.49
CA SER A 12 -6.62 2.22 10.36
C SER A 12 -8.03 2.54 9.85
N CYS A 13 -8.65 3.59 10.39
CA CYS A 13 -9.96 4.05 9.96
C CYS A 13 -9.95 4.55 8.51
N CYS A 14 -8.95 5.36 8.14
CA CYS A 14 -8.79 5.84 6.77
C CYS A 14 -8.52 4.69 5.79
N HIS A 15 -7.71 3.69 6.18
CA HIS A 15 -7.47 2.49 5.38
C HIS A 15 -8.76 1.71 5.09
N ALA A 16 -9.54 1.41 6.14
CA ALA A 16 -10.82 0.73 5.98
C ALA A 16 -11.84 1.57 5.19
N ALA A 17 -11.88 2.89 5.38
CA ALA A 17 -12.79 3.77 4.65
C ALA A 17 -12.46 3.85 3.15
N ASP A 18 -11.17 3.91 2.78
CA ASP A 18 -10.72 3.88 1.38
C ASP A 18 -11.11 2.58 0.67
N GLY A 19 -10.86 1.42 1.31
CA GLY A 19 -11.23 0.14 0.72
C GLY A 19 -12.75 -0.01 0.52
N ILE A 20 -13.57 0.46 1.47
CA ILE A 20 -15.04 0.51 1.29
C ILE A 20 -15.42 1.47 0.16
N ALA A 21 -14.75 2.62 0.02
CA ALA A 21 -15.00 3.55 -1.06
C ALA A 21 -14.67 2.96 -2.44
N ARG A 22 -13.68 2.06 -2.50
CA ARG A 22 -13.32 1.24 -3.67
C ARG A 22 -14.22 0.02 -3.89
N GLY A 23 -15.13 -0.28 -2.96
CA GLY A 23 -16.04 -1.43 -3.05
C GLY A 23 -15.41 -2.76 -2.60
N LEU A 24 -14.33 -2.72 -1.82
CA LEU A 24 -13.74 -3.93 -1.26
C LEU A 24 -14.64 -4.53 -0.17
N PRO A 25 -14.83 -5.87 -0.15
CA PRO A 25 -15.60 -6.53 0.90
C PRO A 25 -14.82 -6.56 2.21
N LEU A 26 -15.47 -6.21 3.32
CA LEU A 26 -14.86 -6.32 4.65
C LEU A 26 -14.65 -7.79 5.03
N ALA A 27 -13.43 -8.12 5.44
CA ALA A 27 -13.10 -9.40 6.06
C ALA A 27 -13.48 -9.41 7.55
N ASP A 28 -13.33 -8.27 8.25
CA ASP A 28 -13.74 -8.14 9.65
C ASP A 28 -15.19 -7.66 9.77
N SER A 29 -16.09 -8.60 10.05
CA SER A 29 -17.52 -8.32 10.25
C SER A 29 -17.83 -7.37 11.42
N ARG A 30 -16.89 -7.13 12.34
CA ARG A 30 -17.10 -6.25 13.51
C ARG A 30 -17.25 -4.78 13.13
N LEU A 31 -16.56 -4.31 12.09
CA LEU A 31 -16.70 -2.92 11.61
C LEU A 31 -18.15 -2.61 11.21
N GLY A 32 -18.88 -3.60 10.72
CA GLY A 32 -20.34 -3.56 10.58
C GLY A 32 -20.88 -2.48 9.64
N GLU A 33 -22.21 -2.38 9.61
CA GLU A 33 -22.94 -1.39 8.81
C GLU A 33 -22.68 0.08 9.24
N PRO A 34 -22.60 0.43 10.55
CA PRO A 34 -22.37 1.82 10.96
C PRO A 34 -21.06 2.41 10.43
N PHE A 35 -19.98 1.61 10.40
CA PHE A 35 -18.71 2.07 9.82
C PHE A 35 -18.81 2.20 8.31
N ALA A 36 -19.45 1.25 7.63
CA ALA A 36 -19.66 1.30 6.18
C ALA A 36 -20.45 2.56 5.77
N ASP A 37 -21.51 2.92 6.50
CA ASP A 37 -22.30 4.13 6.26
C ASP A 37 -21.49 5.42 6.45
N ALA A 38 -20.64 5.47 7.49
CA ALA A 38 -19.74 6.59 7.72
C ALA A 38 -18.71 6.73 6.58
N ALA A 39 -18.11 5.62 6.15
CA ALA A 39 -17.15 5.59 5.03
C ALA A 39 -17.81 6.02 3.70
N GLN A 40 -19.02 5.55 3.42
CA GLN A 40 -19.77 5.99 2.22
C GLN A 40 -20.15 7.47 2.30
N SER A 41 -20.46 7.99 3.50
CA SER A 41 -20.73 9.41 3.70
C SER A 41 -19.50 10.27 3.41
N LEU A 42 -18.31 9.84 3.86
CA LEU A 42 -17.05 10.49 3.49
C LEU A 42 -16.81 10.48 1.97
N ARG A 43 -17.03 9.34 1.29
CA ARG A 43 -16.92 9.26 -0.18
C ARG A 43 -17.88 10.22 -0.89
N LYS A 44 -19.13 10.31 -0.44
CA LYS A 44 -20.14 11.24 -0.98
C LYS A 44 -19.71 12.69 -0.78
N GLU A 45 -19.19 13.03 0.40
CA GLU A 45 -18.68 14.37 0.72
C GLU A 45 -17.51 14.77 -0.20
N ILE A 46 -16.54 13.89 -0.41
CA ILE A 46 -15.42 14.11 -1.35
C ILE A 46 -15.95 14.46 -2.75
N SER A 47 -16.98 13.73 -3.20
CA SER A 47 -17.60 13.93 -4.51
C SER A 47 -18.39 15.24 -4.59
N LEU A 48 -19.18 15.56 -3.55
CA LEU A 48 -19.94 16.81 -3.42
C LEU A 48 -19.04 18.04 -3.47
N LEU A 49 -17.88 17.97 -2.81
CA LEU A 49 -16.90 19.05 -2.78
C LEU A 49 -16.01 19.12 -4.03
N GLN A 50 -16.28 18.26 -5.03
CA GLN A 50 -15.54 18.16 -6.29
C GLN A 50 -14.03 17.96 -6.09
N VAL A 51 -13.65 17.22 -5.04
CA VAL A 51 -12.26 16.88 -4.79
C VAL A 51 -11.91 15.61 -5.58
N PRO A 52 -10.81 15.59 -6.36
CA PRO A 52 -10.36 14.38 -7.05
C PRO A 52 -10.13 13.23 -6.06
N ALA A 53 -11.00 12.22 -6.09
CA ALA A 53 -11.05 11.18 -5.06
C ALA A 53 -9.74 10.38 -4.96
N ARG A 54 -9.18 9.92 -6.08
CA ARG A 54 -7.97 9.07 -6.08
C ARG A 54 -6.74 9.80 -5.52
N PRO A 55 -6.39 11.02 -5.97
CA PRO A 55 -5.32 11.79 -5.33
C PRO A 55 -5.62 12.14 -3.87
N PHE A 56 -6.87 12.43 -3.51
CA PHE A 56 -7.26 12.70 -2.13
C PHE A 56 -6.98 11.52 -1.21
N TRP A 57 -7.46 10.33 -1.56
CA TRP A 57 -7.22 9.11 -0.77
C TRP A 57 -5.74 8.80 -0.68
N SER A 58 -5.01 8.83 -1.80
CA SER A 58 -3.56 8.62 -1.80
C SER A 58 -2.84 9.54 -0.81
N ASN A 59 -3.13 10.85 -0.86
CA ASN A 59 -2.55 11.84 0.05
C ASN A 59 -3.02 11.66 1.50
N LEU A 60 -4.30 11.40 1.74
CA LEU A 60 -4.86 11.23 3.07
C LEU A 60 -4.15 10.07 3.79
N LEU A 61 -4.10 8.94 3.10
CA LEU A 61 -3.56 7.70 3.61
C LEU A 61 -2.06 7.78 3.85
N ALA A 62 -1.30 8.39 2.92
CA ALA A 62 0.14 8.61 3.04
C ALA A 62 0.54 9.41 4.28
N ASN A 63 -0.34 10.30 4.78
CA ASN A 63 -0.04 11.21 5.88
C ASN A 63 -0.86 10.90 7.16
N SER A 64 -1.78 9.92 7.12
CA SER A 64 -2.71 9.62 8.21
C SER A 64 -2.04 9.18 9.53
N HIS A 65 -0.81 8.67 9.48
CA HIS A 65 -0.05 8.28 10.67
C HIS A 65 0.78 9.42 11.28
N GLN A 66 0.90 10.56 10.58
CA GLN A 66 1.81 11.66 10.98
C GLN A 66 1.16 12.63 11.98
N THR A 67 -0.16 12.58 12.15
CA THR A 67 -0.89 13.48 13.04
C THR A 67 -2.23 12.88 13.46
N ASP A 68 -2.61 13.11 14.72
CA ASP A 68 -3.93 12.77 15.24
C ASP A 68 -4.95 13.93 15.06
N ASP A 69 -4.48 15.10 14.62
CA ASP A 69 -5.35 16.24 14.30
C ASP A 69 -5.93 16.11 12.88
N ARG A 70 -7.20 15.70 12.83
CA ARG A 70 -7.99 15.53 11.60
C ARG A 70 -8.05 16.81 10.77
N GLN A 71 -8.14 17.98 11.41
CA GLN A 71 -8.26 19.24 10.70
C GLN A 71 -6.96 19.56 9.96
N SER A 72 -5.82 19.37 10.64
CA SER A 72 -4.50 19.49 10.01
C SER A 72 -4.29 18.43 8.92
N LEU A 73 -4.68 17.18 9.15
CA LEU A 73 -4.58 16.11 8.16
C LEU A 73 -5.37 16.43 6.88
N VAL A 74 -6.64 16.81 7.02
CA VAL A 74 -7.51 17.17 5.89
C VAL A 74 -6.98 18.39 5.17
N ARG A 75 -6.58 19.44 5.90
CA ARG A 75 -6.03 20.66 5.29
C ARG A 75 -4.78 20.35 4.46
N ASN A 76 -3.86 19.55 4.98
CA ASN A 76 -2.64 19.16 4.27
C ASN A 76 -2.97 18.26 3.05
N THR A 77 -3.91 17.34 3.21
CA THR A 77 -4.39 16.47 2.12
C THR A 77 -5.01 17.26 0.98
N LEU A 78 -5.90 18.21 1.29
CA LEU A 78 -6.53 19.09 0.30
C LEU A 78 -5.48 19.96 -0.41
N ARG A 79 -4.55 20.55 0.32
CA ARG A 79 -3.47 21.35 -0.27
C ARG A 79 -2.62 20.56 -1.26
N LYS A 80 -2.31 19.30 -0.96
CA LYS A 80 -1.60 18.39 -1.87
C LYS A 80 -2.45 17.93 -3.06
N THR A 81 -3.78 17.95 -2.93
CA THR A 81 -4.69 17.39 -3.93
C THR A 81 -5.22 18.44 -4.91
N ILE A 82 -5.61 19.61 -4.42
CA ILE A 82 -6.23 20.69 -5.22
C ILE A 82 -5.49 22.02 -5.13
N GLY A 83 -4.37 22.08 -4.40
CA GLY A 83 -3.60 23.30 -4.20
C GLY A 83 -4.10 24.17 -3.04
N ILE A 84 -3.27 25.14 -2.65
CA ILE A 84 -3.53 26.02 -1.50
C ILE A 84 -4.74 26.93 -1.75
N GLU A 85 -4.84 27.50 -2.96
CA GLU A 85 -5.88 28.47 -3.31
C GLU A 85 -7.29 27.86 -3.36
N ALA A 86 -7.41 26.59 -3.78
CA ALA A 86 -8.69 25.90 -3.86
C ALA A 86 -9.11 25.23 -2.53
N THR A 87 -8.24 25.29 -1.51
CA THR A 87 -8.49 24.76 -0.16
C THR A 87 -9.22 25.82 0.66
N SER A 88 -10.49 25.58 0.98
CA SER A 88 -11.28 26.44 1.87
C SER A 88 -11.48 25.80 3.25
N GLU A 89 -11.67 26.63 4.28
CA GLU A 89 -11.98 26.14 5.63
C GLU A 89 -13.33 25.41 5.68
N GLU A 90 -14.27 25.71 4.77
CA GLU A 90 -15.51 24.94 4.61
C GLU A 90 -15.24 23.48 4.22
N LYS A 91 -14.42 23.25 3.17
CA LYS A 91 -14.03 21.90 2.75
C LYS A 91 -13.28 21.16 3.85
N VAL A 92 -12.38 21.86 4.54
CA VAL A 92 -11.59 21.32 5.65
C VAL A 92 -12.50 20.87 6.79
N ASN A 93 -13.46 21.70 7.20
CA ASN A 93 -14.41 21.36 8.25
C ASN A 93 -15.36 20.23 7.86
N ALA A 94 -15.90 20.24 6.63
CA ALA A 94 -16.81 19.20 6.15
C ALA A 94 -16.14 17.82 6.15
N LEU A 95 -14.95 17.70 5.56
CA LEU A 95 -14.22 16.43 5.53
C LEU A 95 -13.65 16.05 6.90
N GLY A 96 -13.21 17.03 7.71
CA GLY A 96 -12.76 16.80 9.07
C GLY A 96 -13.86 16.22 9.98
N HIS A 97 -15.11 16.65 9.78
CA HIS A 97 -16.27 16.06 10.44
C HIS A 97 -16.48 14.60 10.01
N ARG A 98 -16.39 14.30 8.72
CA ARG A 98 -16.50 12.93 8.19
C ARG A 98 -15.39 12.00 8.71
N LEU A 99 -14.16 12.49 8.87
CA LEU A 99 -13.10 11.71 9.51
C LEU A 99 -13.43 11.39 10.99
N ARG A 100 -14.04 12.32 11.71
CA ARG A 100 -14.49 12.06 13.08
C ARG A 100 -15.59 11.01 13.13
N ASP A 101 -16.53 11.04 12.18
CA ASP A 101 -17.63 10.07 12.10
C ASP A 101 -17.10 8.64 11.90
N ILE A 102 -16.15 8.43 10.97
CA ILE A 102 -15.56 7.09 10.74
C ILE A 102 -14.80 6.58 11.97
N GLU A 103 -14.06 7.44 12.67
CA GLU A 103 -13.34 7.04 13.88
C GLU A 103 -14.28 6.72 15.03
N MET A 104 -15.35 7.50 15.19
CA MET A 104 -16.36 7.21 16.21
C MET A 104 -17.03 5.86 15.95
N ALA A 105 -17.40 5.57 14.69
CA ALA A 105 -17.96 4.28 14.31
C ALA A 105 -16.95 3.13 14.55
N ALA A 106 -15.68 3.33 14.18
CA ALA A 106 -14.63 2.35 14.42
C ALA A 106 -14.39 2.09 15.91
N ARG A 107 -14.36 3.12 16.76
CA ARG A 107 -14.21 2.97 18.22
C ARG A 107 -15.35 2.21 18.86
N GLN A 108 -16.57 2.39 18.36
CA GLN A 108 -17.72 1.63 18.82
C GLN A 108 -17.63 0.15 18.42
N ALA A 109 -17.18 -0.12 17.20
CA ALA A 109 -17.00 -1.47 16.67
C ALA A 109 -15.79 -2.21 17.27
N LEU A 110 -14.69 -1.49 17.51
CA LEU A 110 -13.38 -2.00 17.89
C LEU A 110 -12.76 -1.17 19.04
N PRO A 111 -13.30 -1.25 20.28
CA PRO A 111 -12.88 -0.38 21.38
C PRO A 111 -11.41 -0.52 21.80
N GLN A 112 -10.77 -1.65 21.48
CA GLN A 112 -9.39 -1.99 21.85
C GLN A 112 -8.47 -2.12 20.62
N MET A 113 -8.80 -1.43 19.52
CA MET A 113 -8.08 -1.58 18.25
C MET A 113 -6.57 -1.36 18.36
N LEU A 114 -6.12 -0.36 19.12
CA LEU A 114 -4.68 -0.09 19.27
C LEU A 114 -3.95 -1.19 20.07
N ASP A 115 -4.57 -1.70 21.14
CA ASP A 115 -4.02 -2.79 21.93
C ASP A 115 -3.95 -4.08 21.10
N ASP A 116 -5.03 -4.40 20.37
CA ASP A 116 -5.08 -5.52 19.42
C ASP A 116 -3.98 -5.39 18.35
N LEU A 117 -3.77 -4.19 17.81
CA LEU A 117 -2.74 -3.94 16.80
C LEU A 117 -1.34 -4.13 17.36
N ALA A 118 -1.06 -3.63 18.56
CA ALA A 118 0.24 -3.82 19.20
C ALA A 118 0.58 -5.32 19.36
N HIS A 119 -0.42 -6.15 19.68
CA HIS A 119 -0.25 -7.60 19.75
C HIS A 119 -0.06 -8.26 18.37
N ARG A 120 -0.75 -7.77 17.34
CA ARG A 120 -0.70 -8.31 15.97
C ARG A 120 0.58 -7.97 15.23
N VAL A 121 1.18 -6.82 15.50
CA VAL A 121 2.38 -6.35 14.81
C VAL A 121 3.62 -7.11 15.22
N ARG A 122 3.70 -7.53 16.48
CA ARG A 122 4.90 -8.14 17.06
C ARG A 122 5.37 -9.40 16.32
N PRO A 123 4.51 -10.39 15.99
CA PRO A 123 4.93 -11.54 15.19
C PRO A 123 5.54 -11.15 13.84
N LEU A 124 4.98 -10.16 13.15
CA LEU A 124 5.49 -9.68 11.88
C LEU A 124 6.87 -8.99 12.05
N GLN A 125 7.06 -8.22 13.12
CA GLN A 125 8.36 -7.63 13.46
C GLN A 125 9.41 -8.69 13.71
N GLU A 126 9.11 -9.70 14.52
CA GLU A 126 10.04 -10.78 14.85
C GLU A 126 10.43 -11.59 13.59
N GLN A 127 9.46 -11.91 12.73
CA GLN A 127 9.75 -12.59 11.46
C GLN A 127 10.53 -11.68 10.49
N TRP A 128 10.24 -10.38 10.48
CA TRP A 128 10.98 -9.40 9.69
C TRP A 128 12.44 -9.30 10.15
N GLU A 129 12.71 -9.18 11.44
CA GLU A 129 14.06 -9.14 11.99
C GLU A 129 14.87 -10.39 11.60
N ALA A 130 14.22 -11.56 11.55
CA ALA A 130 14.86 -12.81 11.19
C ALA A 130 15.24 -12.92 9.70
N ARG A 131 14.41 -12.41 8.78
CA ARG A 131 14.56 -12.69 7.33
C ARG A 131 14.49 -11.45 6.41
N GLY A 132 13.87 -10.37 6.85
CA GLY A 132 13.63 -9.14 6.09
C GLY A 132 14.90 -8.49 5.54
N PRO A 133 15.98 -8.30 6.32
CA PRO A 133 17.23 -7.75 5.80
C PRO A 133 17.83 -8.59 4.65
N GLY A 134 17.79 -9.92 4.78
CA GLY A 134 18.25 -10.83 3.73
C GLY A 134 17.38 -10.75 2.48
N LEU A 135 16.05 -10.66 2.66
CA LEU A 135 15.10 -10.47 1.56
C LEU A 135 15.39 -9.18 0.79
N LEU A 136 15.51 -8.04 1.47
CA LEU A 136 15.80 -6.76 0.81
C LEU A 136 17.16 -6.78 0.10
N HIS A 137 18.19 -7.38 0.72
CA HIS A 137 19.48 -7.53 0.06
C HIS A 137 19.39 -8.35 -1.23
N ALA A 138 18.65 -9.46 -1.22
CA ALA A 138 18.43 -10.27 -2.41
C ALA A 138 17.63 -9.51 -3.48
N ILE A 139 16.63 -8.72 -3.10
CA ILE A 139 15.89 -7.84 -4.02
C ILE A 139 16.85 -6.86 -4.70
N GLY A 140 17.65 -6.12 -3.94
CA GLY A 140 18.60 -5.13 -4.48
C GLY A 140 19.61 -5.73 -5.46
N ARG A 141 20.07 -6.97 -5.19
CA ARG A 141 20.95 -7.72 -6.11
C ARG A 141 20.25 -8.16 -7.39
N LEU A 142 18.97 -8.52 -7.32
CA LEU A 142 18.20 -8.93 -8.49
C LEU A 142 17.82 -7.75 -9.37
N THR A 143 17.57 -6.58 -8.77
CA THR A 143 17.08 -5.35 -9.42
C THR A 143 18.15 -4.25 -9.48
N ASP A 144 18.09 -3.27 -8.57
CA ASP A 144 19.03 -2.16 -8.38
C ASP A 144 19.01 -1.75 -6.90
N GLU A 145 20.18 -1.71 -6.25
CA GLU A 145 20.28 -1.40 -4.81
C GLU A 145 19.72 -0.02 -4.45
N ARG A 146 19.73 0.95 -5.39
CA ARG A 146 19.20 2.29 -5.17
C ARG A 146 17.67 2.32 -5.03
N LEU A 147 16.97 1.23 -5.35
CA LEU A 147 15.54 1.09 -5.09
C LEU A 147 15.21 0.94 -3.60
N LEU A 148 16.19 0.55 -2.79
CA LEU A 148 15.99 0.34 -1.37
C LEU A 148 16.25 1.64 -0.61
N ALA A 149 15.20 2.19 0.00
CA ALA A 149 15.35 3.34 0.87
C ALA A 149 16.22 3.01 2.10
N ASP A 150 16.96 4.01 2.59
CA ASP A 150 17.76 3.85 3.81
C ASP A 150 16.87 3.69 5.03
N ARG A 151 15.73 4.39 5.05
CA ARG A 151 14.76 4.40 6.14
C ARG A 151 13.34 4.32 5.60
N ALA A 152 12.45 3.64 6.32
CA ALA A 152 11.04 3.60 6.00
C ALA A 152 10.17 3.52 7.26
N THR A 153 8.96 4.05 7.17
CA THR A 153 7.93 3.88 8.21
C THR A 153 7.00 2.74 7.83
N VAL A 154 6.82 1.75 8.71
CA VAL A 154 5.82 0.70 8.58
C VAL A 154 4.62 1.07 9.44
N VAL A 155 3.54 1.46 8.78
CA VAL A 155 2.27 1.81 9.41
C VAL A 155 1.40 0.56 9.42
N ALA A 156 1.35 -0.09 10.58
CA ALA A 156 0.49 -1.23 10.79
C ALA A 156 -0.95 -0.79 11.06
N VAL A 157 -1.88 -1.33 10.28
CA VAL A 157 -3.30 -0.97 10.34
C VAL A 157 -4.18 -2.19 10.62
N HIS A 158 -5.40 -1.93 11.10
CA HIS A 158 -6.39 -2.98 11.34
C HIS A 158 -6.66 -3.79 10.06
N PRO A 159 -6.69 -5.14 10.13
CA PRO A 159 -6.89 -6.00 8.97
C PRO A 159 -8.34 -6.05 8.49
N ALA A 160 -8.85 -4.91 8.00
CA ALA A 160 -10.22 -4.77 7.54
C ALA A 160 -10.54 -5.66 6.33
N PHE A 161 -9.54 -5.98 5.50
CA PHE A 161 -9.72 -6.68 4.22
C PHE A 161 -8.92 -7.99 4.09
N GLY A 162 -8.26 -8.43 5.16
CA GLY A 162 -7.59 -9.73 5.19
C GLY A 162 -6.31 -9.82 4.35
N GLY A 163 -5.45 -8.81 4.37
CA GLY A 163 -4.11 -8.86 3.75
C GLY A 163 -3.71 -7.66 2.90
N GLY A 164 -4.42 -6.54 3.02
CA GLY A 164 -4.17 -5.34 2.23
C GLY A 164 -2.92 -4.55 2.63
N GLY A 165 -2.42 -3.72 1.71
CA GLY A 165 -1.33 -2.81 1.98
C GLY A 165 -1.03 -1.90 0.79
N SER A 166 -0.21 -0.87 1.01
CA SER A 166 0.23 0.02 -0.06
C SER A 166 1.53 0.73 0.30
N ALA A 167 2.40 0.94 -0.68
CA ALA A 167 3.55 1.81 -0.53
C ALA A 167 3.17 3.27 -0.83
N SER A 168 3.70 4.20 -0.05
CA SER A 168 3.67 5.62 -0.32
C SER A 168 5.08 6.10 -0.63
N LEU A 169 5.36 6.25 -1.92
CA LEU A 169 6.64 6.71 -2.46
C LEU A 169 7.04 8.05 -1.83
N ALA A 170 6.14 9.02 -1.85
CA ALA A 170 6.39 10.39 -1.42
C ALA A 170 6.68 10.57 0.09
N THR A 171 6.39 9.58 0.93
CA THR A 171 6.62 9.67 2.38
C THR A 171 7.54 8.57 2.93
N ASN A 172 8.12 7.74 2.06
CA ASN A 172 8.89 6.56 2.46
C ASN A 172 8.17 5.72 3.52
N ALA A 173 6.86 5.56 3.35
CA ALA A 173 6.02 4.83 4.28
C ALA A 173 5.28 3.71 3.57
N VAL A 174 5.15 2.57 4.24
CA VAL A 174 4.31 1.47 3.79
C VAL A 174 3.20 1.26 4.79
N ARG A 175 1.99 1.01 4.29
CA ARG A 175 0.86 0.59 5.10
C ARG A 175 0.64 -0.89 4.91
N ILE A 176 0.43 -1.59 6.00
CA ILE A 176 0.28 -3.04 6.01
C ILE A 176 -0.78 -3.46 7.03
N GLU A 177 -1.76 -4.26 6.60
CA GLU A 177 -2.71 -4.87 7.53
C GLU A 177 -1.99 -5.86 8.46
N ALA A 178 -2.15 -5.68 9.78
CA ALA A 178 -1.49 -6.52 10.78
C ALA A 178 -2.25 -7.84 10.99
N LEU A 179 -1.87 -8.85 10.20
CA LEU A 179 -2.41 -10.21 10.28
C LEU A 179 -1.60 -11.07 11.25
N LEU A 180 -2.29 -11.98 11.95
CA LEU A 180 -1.64 -12.99 12.82
C LEU A 180 -1.18 -14.22 12.06
N THR A 181 -1.75 -14.43 10.87
CA THR A 181 -1.56 -15.63 10.05
C THR A 181 -1.48 -15.23 8.59
N ASN A 182 -0.73 -16.00 7.81
CA ASN A 182 -0.67 -15.83 6.37
C ASN A 182 -2.04 -16.19 5.76
N VAL A 183 -2.56 -15.35 4.87
CA VAL A 183 -3.87 -15.57 4.22
C VAL A 183 -3.76 -16.59 3.10
N VAL A 184 -2.63 -16.58 2.41
CA VAL A 184 -2.33 -17.47 1.29
C VAL A 184 -1.10 -18.29 1.62
N ASP A 185 -1.22 -19.61 1.46
CA ASP A 185 -0.09 -20.52 1.59
C ASP A 185 1.00 -20.17 0.58
N GLY A 186 2.24 -20.07 1.05
CA GLY A 186 3.37 -19.66 0.22
C GLY A 186 3.49 -18.15 -0.01
N LEU A 187 2.63 -17.30 0.57
CA LEU A 187 2.82 -15.84 0.58
C LEU A 187 2.85 -15.31 2.02
N PRO A 188 3.98 -15.47 2.74
CA PRO A 188 4.11 -14.94 4.09
C PRO A 188 4.02 -13.41 4.15
N GLU A 189 3.52 -12.89 5.26
CA GLU A 189 3.37 -11.45 5.48
C GLU A 189 4.70 -10.67 5.43
N VAL A 190 5.81 -11.32 5.80
CA VAL A 190 7.17 -10.76 5.63
C VAL A 190 7.52 -10.52 4.17
N VAL A 191 7.08 -11.41 3.26
CA VAL A 191 7.30 -11.25 1.82
C VAL A 191 6.49 -10.08 1.30
N ARG A 192 5.24 -9.96 1.74
CA ARG A 192 4.37 -8.81 1.42
C ARG A 192 4.96 -7.49 1.90
N LEU A 193 5.52 -7.46 3.12
CA LEU A 193 6.24 -6.29 3.62
C LEU A 193 7.48 -5.95 2.77
N GLY A 194 8.27 -6.96 2.40
CA GLY A 194 9.42 -6.78 1.50
C GLY A 194 9.01 -6.20 0.14
N TRP A 195 7.92 -6.71 -0.43
CA TRP A 195 7.34 -6.21 -1.68
C TRP A 195 6.91 -4.74 -1.57
N LEU A 196 6.26 -4.35 -0.46
CA LEU A 196 5.87 -2.96 -0.22
C LEU A 196 7.08 -2.03 -0.09
N LEU A 197 8.09 -2.44 0.69
CA LEU A 197 9.29 -1.64 0.95
C LEU A 197 10.16 -1.44 -0.28
N ALA A 198 10.23 -2.46 -1.15
CA ALA A 198 11.02 -2.41 -2.37
C ALA A 198 10.48 -1.42 -3.43
N GLN A 199 9.28 -0.88 -3.21
CA GLN A 199 8.69 0.11 -4.11
C GLN A 199 9.18 1.54 -3.82
N LEU A 200 9.62 1.86 -2.59
CA LEU A 200 9.69 3.23 -2.08
C LEU A 200 10.51 4.24 -2.92
N ASN A 201 11.66 3.84 -3.48
CA ASN A 201 12.49 4.77 -4.26
C ASN A 201 12.15 4.82 -5.76
N HIS A 202 11.04 4.25 -6.22
CA HIS A 202 10.70 4.28 -7.66
C HIS A 202 10.42 5.71 -8.19
N GLU A 203 10.22 6.69 -7.32
CA GLU A 203 10.07 8.12 -7.69
C GLU A 203 11.40 8.83 -8.00
N LEU A 204 12.55 8.18 -7.78
CA LEU A 204 13.83 8.75 -8.17
C LEU A 204 13.88 8.89 -9.71
N PRO A 205 14.38 10.03 -10.26
CA PRO A 205 14.38 10.29 -11.71
C PRO A 205 14.98 9.16 -12.56
N VAL A 206 16.03 8.50 -12.05
CA VAL A 206 16.68 7.36 -12.71
C VAL A 206 15.74 6.18 -13.01
N PHE A 207 14.63 6.07 -12.27
CA PHE A 207 13.61 5.05 -12.44
C PHE A 207 12.30 5.61 -13.02
N SER A 208 11.89 6.82 -12.61
CA SER A 208 10.57 7.36 -12.94
C SER A 208 10.47 8.05 -14.30
N ASP A 209 11.56 8.60 -14.86
CA ASP A 209 11.50 9.52 -16.01
C ASP A 209 10.86 8.92 -17.28
N ARG A 210 10.77 7.59 -17.36
CA ARG A 210 10.27 6.85 -18.53
C ARG A 210 8.86 6.29 -18.35
N VAL A 211 8.26 6.44 -17.17
CA VAL A 211 6.91 5.94 -16.86
C VAL A 211 6.04 7.14 -16.48
N HIS A 212 4.82 7.19 -17.01
CA HIS A 212 3.92 8.29 -16.68
C HIS A 212 3.64 8.32 -15.16
N GLY A 213 3.68 9.50 -14.54
CA GLY A 213 3.60 9.63 -13.08
C GLY A 213 2.34 9.03 -12.46
N SER A 214 1.20 9.02 -13.17
CA SER A 214 -0.03 8.37 -12.69
C SER A 214 -0.01 6.83 -12.76
N ARG A 215 0.87 6.26 -13.60
CA ARG A 215 1.02 4.81 -13.81
C ARG A 215 2.14 4.23 -12.95
N LEU A 216 3.14 5.04 -12.61
CA LEU A 216 4.30 4.64 -11.82
C LEU A 216 3.97 3.81 -10.56
N PRO A 217 2.96 4.16 -9.72
CA PRO A 217 2.65 3.35 -8.55
C PRO A 217 2.20 1.93 -8.88
N LEU A 218 1.43 1.74 -9.96
CA LEU A 218 0.99 0.41 -10.40
C LEU A 218 2.16 -0.36 -11.02
N ILE A 219 2.96 0.30 -11.86
CA ILE A 219 4.10 -0.34 -12.52
C ILE A 219 5.17 -0.76 -11.49
N ALA A 220 5.41 0.04 -10.45
CA ALA A 220 6.30 -0.34 -9.35
C ALA A 220 5.78 -1.56 -8.58
N GLN A 221 4.48 -1.61 -8.27
CA GLN A 221 3.84 -2.76 -7.63
C GLN A 221 4.03 -4.04 -8.45
N LEU A 222 3.75 -3.97 -9.75
CA LEU A 222 3.83 -5.09 -10.68
C LEU A 222 5.29 -5.54 -10.89
N ALA A 223 6.22 -4.61 -11.12
CA ALA A 223 7.63 -4.90 -11.34
C ALA A 223 8.30 -5.56 -10.13
N MET A 224 7.93 -5.13 -8.91
CA MET A 224 8.52 -5.67 -7.69
C MET A 224 7.95 -7.03 -7.29
N LEU A 225 6.84 -7.48 -7.88
CA LEU A 225 6.22 -8.75 -7.53
C LEU A 225 7.13 -9.96 -7.86
N PRO A 226 7.54 -10.22 -9.12
CA PRO A 226 8.42 -11.35 -9.43
C PRO A 226 9.80 -11.22 -8.76
N ALA A 227 10.35 -10.00 -8.67
CA ALA A 227 11.61 -9.73 -8.01
C ALA A 227 11.58 -10.10 -6.52
N THR A 228 10.50 -9.76 -5.81
CA THR A 228 10.35 -10.09 -4.39
C THR A 228 10.15 -11.59 -4.18
N LEU A 229 9.31 -12.23 -5.00
CA LEU A 229 9.07 -13.67 -4.92
C LEU A 229 10.34 -14.47 -5.19
N GLN A 230 11.14 -14.10 -6.20
CA GLN A 230 12.42 -14.76 -6.45
C GLN A 230 13.44 -14.48 -5.33
N ALA A 231 13.50 -13.25 -4.82
CA ALA A 231 14.37 -12.92 -3.69
C ALA A 231 14.01 -13.74 -2.43
N SER A 232 12.72 -14.02 -2.24
CA SER A 232 12.21 -14.77 -1.08
C SER A 232 12.66 -16.24 -1.05
N GLU A 233 13.08 -16.80 -2.17
CA GLU A 233 13.67 -18.13 -2.24
C GLU A 233 14.99 -18.20 -1.47
N SER A 234 15.80 -17.14 -1.55
CA SER A 234 17.11 -17.06 -0.90
C SER A 234 17.04 -17.03 0.63
N VAL A 235 15.86 -16.73 1.18
CA VAL A 235 15.57 -16.69 2.61
C VAL A 235 14.51 -17.71 3.02
N GLU A 236 14.21 -18.67 2.14
CA GLU A 236 13.31 -19.81 2.39
C GLU A 236 11.89 -19.40 2.81
N LEU A 237 11.39 -18.27 2.30
CA LEU A 237 10.04 -17.75 2.65
C LEU A 237 8.98 -18.11 1.61
N SER A 238 9.30 -18.06 0.32
CA SER A 238 8.39 -18.30 -0.79
C SER A 238 9.19 -18.69 -2.04
N GLN A 239 8.50 -18.99 -3.14
CA GLN A 239 9.08 -19.33 -4.43
C GLN A 239 8.42 -18.54 -5.55
N LEU A 240 9.18 -18.16 -6.58
CA LEU A 240 8.62 -17.58 -7.79
C LEU A 240 8.00 -18.69 -8.65
N THR A 241 6.68 -18.75 -8.64
CA THR A 241 5.87 -19.62 -9.50
C THR A 241 4.72 -18.84 -10.13
N PRO A 242 4.14 -19.31 -11.25
CA PRO A 242 2.92 -18.73 -11.79
C PRO A 242 1.81 -18.63 -10.73
N PHE A 243 1.63 -19.70 -9.95
CA PHE A 243 0.65 -19.76 -8.87
C PHE A 243 0.85 -18.66 -7.82
N THR A 244 2.07 -18.42 -7.35
CA THR A 244 2.33 -17.38 -6.35
C THR A 244 2.10 -15.97 -6.87
N ILE A 245 2.33 -15.71 -8.17
CA ILE A 245 1.99 -14.41 -8.77
C ILE A 245 0.48 -14.26 -8.85
N GLU A 246 -0.22 -15.25 -9.41
CA GLU A 246 -1.67 -15.26 -9.53
C GLU A 246 -2.37 -15.10 -8.18
N ALA A 247 -1.84 -15.73 -7.13
CA ALA A 247 -2.40 -15.63 -5.79
C ALA A 247 -2.09 -14.28 -5.12
N ALA A 248 -0.92 -13.68 -5.38
CA ALA A 248 -0.53 -12.40 -4.79
C ALA A 248 -1.34 -11.22 -5.33
N LEU A 249 -1.70 -11.23 -6.62
CA LEU A 249 -2.48 -10.15 -7.26
C LEU A 249 -3.78 -9.80 -6.49
N PRO A 250 -4.71 -10.75 -6.24
CA PRO A 250 -5.90 -10.47 -5.45
C PRO A 250 -5.61 -10.36 -3.95
N ALA A 251 -4.73 -11.20 -3.38
CA ALA A 251 -4.46 -11.21 -1.95
C ALA A 251 -3.85 -9.89 -1.45
N TRP A 252 -2.99 -9.28 -2.26
CA TRP A 252 -2.35 -7.99 -1.95
C TRP A 252 -3.09 -6.80 -2.59
N GLN A 253 -4.27 -7.06 -3.18
CA GLN A 253 -5.21 -6.06 -3.69
C GLN A 253 -4.62 -5.14 -4.78
N ILE A 254 -3.80 -5.71 -5.66
CA ILE A 254 -3.22 -5.00 -6.80
C ILE A 254 -4.32 -4.77 -7.84
N GLU A 255 -4.64 -3.49 -8.09
CA GLU A 255 -5.70 -3.11 -9.03
C GLU A 255 -5.24 -3.30 -10.48
N ILE A 256 -5.71 -4.38 -11.11
CA ILE A 256 -5.46 -4.70 -12.52
C ILE A 256 -6.77 -4.74 -13.31
N ALA A 257 -6.69 -4.50 -14.62
CA ALA A 257 -7.82 -4.70 -15.53
C ALA A 257 -8.17 -6.20 -15.62
N ALA A 258 -9.47 -6.53 -15.57
CA ALA A 258 -9.97 -7.90 -15.40
C ALA A 258 -9.72 -8.84 -16.61
N ASP A 259 -9.37 -8.29 -17.76
CA ASP A 259 -9.23 -9.01 -19.03
C ASP A 259 -7.77 -9.35 -19.41
N LYS A 260 -6.79 -8.98 -18.58
CA LYS A 260 -5.37 -9.19 -18.86
C LYS A 260 -4.79 -10.35 -18.07
N ASP A 261 -4.09 -11.24 -18.76
CA ASP A 261 -3.22 -12.25 -18.12
C ASP A 261 -1.93 -11.57 -17.64
N ILE A 262 -2.06 -10.83 -16.54
CA ILE A 262 -0.96 -10.10 -15.93
C ILE A 262 0.09 -11.06 -15.38
N ALA A 263 -0.29 -12.24 -14.89
CA ALA A 263 0.68 -13.19 -14.32
C ALA A 263 1.67 -13.69 -15.38
N ALA A 264 1.17 -14.12 -16.55
CA ALA A 264 2.03 -14.51 -17.67
C ALA A 264 2.89 -13.33 -18.15
N THR A 265 2.28 -12.15 -18.30
CA THR A 265 2.97 -10.92 -18.72
C THR A 265 4.16 -10.59 -17.81
N LEU A 266 3.98 -10.71 -16.48
CA LEU A 266 5.03 -10.45 -15.50
C LEU A 266 6.17 -11.46 -15.56
N LEU A 267 5.86 -12.73 -15.78
CA LEU A 267 6.89 -13.77 -15.90
C LEU A 267 7.72 -13.57 -17.17
N ASP A 268 7.07 -13.29 -18.30
CA ASP A 268 7.76 -13.03 -19.57
C ASP A 268 8.65 -11.80 -19.49
N TRP A 269 8.13 -10.72 -18.92
CA TRP A 269 8.89 -9.50 -18.67
C TRP A 269 10.09 -9.76 -17.75
N TRP A 270 9.87 -10.48 -16.65
CA TRP A 270 10.91 -10.75 -15.66
C TRP A 270 12.02 -11.65 -16.21
N ASN A 271 11.67 -12.71 -16.94
CA ASN A 271 12.65 -13.57 -17.61
C ASN A 271 13.48 -12.78 -18.62
N THR A 272 12.84 -11.93 -19.43
CA THR A 272 13.53 -11.03 -20.37
C THR A 272 14.50 -10.09 -19.64
N TYR A 273 14.07 -9.53 -18.51
CA TYR A 273 14.92 -8.69 -17.68
C TYR A 273 16.12 -9.46 -17.11
N LEU A 274 15.93 -10.69 -16.63
CA LEU A 274 17.02 -11.53 -16.11
C LEU A 274 18.06 -11.87 -17.18
N ASP A 275 17.62 -12.14 -18.41
CA ASP A 275 18.49 -12.49 -19.53
C ASP A 275 19.30 -11.29 -20.05
N THR A 276 18.67 -10.12 -20.11
CA THR A 276 19.25 -8.94 -20.77
C THR A 276 19.84 -7.91 -19.81
N LYS A 277 19.43 -7.95 -18.53
CA LYS A 277 19.85 -7.04 -17.44
C LYS A 277 19.96 -5.55 -17.86
N PRO A 278 18.93 -4.96 -18.48
CA PRO A 278 18.93 -3.54 -18.78
C PRO A 278 18.88 -2.72 -17.49
N ALA A 279 19.16 -1.42 -17.58
CA ALA A 279 18.91 -0.51 -16.45
C ALA A 279 17.44 -0.56 -16.03
N TRP A 280 17.17 -0.54 -14.71
CA TRP A 280 15.83 -0.79 -14.16
C TRP A 280 14.75 0.13 -14.76
N GLY A 281 15.02 1.43 -14.90
CA GLY A 281 14.07 2.38 -15.53
C GLY A 281 13.70 2.04 -16.98
N ILE A 282 14.56 1.34 -17.72
CA ILE A 282 14.26 0.81 -19.06
C ILE A 282 13.31 -0.39 -18.93
N ALA A 283 13.58 -1.30 -17.99
CA ALA A 283 12.74 -2.45 -17.72
C ALA A 283 11.32 -2.01 -17.29
N LEU A 284 11.20 -1.00 -16.43
CA LEU A 284 9.91 -0.43 -16.02
C LEU A 284 9.12 0.14 -17.20
N ALA A 285 9.77 0.87 -18.10
CA ALA A 285 9.12 1.41 -19.29
C ALA A 285 8.64 0.30 -20.24
N ALA A 286 9.40 -0.80 -20.35
CA ALA A 286 8.97 -1.97 -21.12
C ALA A 286 7.76 -2.65 -20.48
N LEU A 287 7.76 -2.82 -19.14
CA LEU A 287 6.59 -3.36 -18.43
C LEU A 287 5.35 -2.50 -18.62
N ASP A 288 5.51 -1.17 -18.56
CA ASP A 288 4.42 -0.22 -18.75
C ASP A 288 3.75 -0.39 -20.12
N GLN A 289 4.55 -0.60 -21.17
CA GLN A 289 4.05 -0.88 -22.51
C GLN A 289 3.37 -2.24 -22.62
N MET A 290 3.91 -3.28 -21.97
CA MET A 290 3.33 -4.63 -21.98
C MET A 290 2.00 -4.69 -21.24
N VAL A 291 1.89 -3.99 -20.11
CA VAL A 291 0.64 -3.91 -19.33
C VAL A 291 -0.41 -3.10 -20.07
N GLY A 292 -0.04 -2.04 -20.80
CA GLY A 292 -0.98 -1.19 -21.54
C GLY A 292 -1.95 -0.42 -20.64
N ASP A 293 -2.90 0.32 -21.22
CA ASP A 293 -3.95 1.06 -20.49
C ASP A 293 -5.01 0.17 -19.86
#